data_AF-A0A172U6D0-F1
#
_entry.id   AF-A0A172U6D0-F1
#
_cell.length_a   1.000
_cell.length_b   1.000
_cell.length_c   1.000
_cell.angle_alpha   90.00
_cell.angle_beta   90.00
_cell.angle_gamma   90.00
#
_symmetry.space_group_name_H-M   'P 1'
#
loop_
_entity.id
_entity.type
_entity.pdbx_description
1 polymer ?
#
loop_
_entity_poly.entity_id
_entity_poly.type
_entity_poly.pdbx_seq_one_letter_code
_entity_poly.pdbx_strand_id
1 'polypeptide(L)'
;MQNHFPVWKNTLVLIILLIGTIYALPNIYGNDPAVQLASSTSAPLQQNQADEVAATIKNAGFTLKAFEFESGKILARFNNTDEQMKAADLLREQLADKATVALNLAPATPDWLRALGANPMHLGLDLRGGVHFLLEVDMDSALKQAEERYTNDIRTAFRDAKVRYQSVTKEDQGIKVVLPNEESRVAAAAILNKDFRNLALVESGSNEFTLSIPERDLREIKKSALGQNITTLRNRVNELGVAEPIIQQQGDSRIVVQLPGVQDTTRAKELLGTTATLEYRLVDVEHDVQSALSGHEPAGSRLYKDKNGNPVLLKRAVIVTGDQITDASSGLDQDGQAAVFITLDGAGAKKMGKMTQENIGKPMAVVFIEYKSETRVVNGEKVQHKEKVEKVISVATIRDSFSKRFQTTGLDSPEEARTLALLLRAGALAAPVEIVEERTVGPSLGQENIDQGMMSITAGFLLVVFFMIGYYRAFGLIANFALLFNVVLLIAIMSVLQATLTLPGMAGIVLTVGMAVDANVLINERIREELRNGLSLQASIFTGYEKAFATILDSNVTHFIVAVLLFGFGTGPVKGFALVLMIGIATSVFTAVTGTRMLVNWFYGGDRRDGRVSI
;
A
#
# COMPACT_ATOMS: atom_id res chain seq x y z
N MET A 1 32.43 41.94 -22.88
CA MET A 1 31.90 41.83 -21.51
C MET A 1 31.88 40.35 -21.16
N GLN A 2 32.76 39.87 -20.27
CA GLN A 2 32.98 38.43 -20.05
C GLN A 2 31.92 37.74 -19.18
N ASN A 3 31.00 38.49 -18.54
CA ASN A 3 29.98 37.94 -17.67
C ASN A 3 28.55 38.23 -18.20
N HIS A 4 28.21 37.83 -19.43
CA HIS A 4 26.84 37.95 -19.92
C HIS A 4 26.09 36.64 -19.66
N PHE A 5 25.18 36.64 -18.70
CA PHE A 5 24.29 35.51 -18.47
C PHE A 5 23.15 35.63 -19.50
N PRO A 6 22.91 34.60 -20.34
CA PRO A 6 21.92 34.69 -21.40
C PRO A 6 20.52 34.99 -20.84
N VAL A 7 19.77 35.88 -21.51
CA VAL A 7 18.42 36.27 -21.09
C VAL A 7 17.51 35.05 -20.93
N TRP A 8 17.62 34.06 -21.83
CA TRP A 8 16.85 32.83 -21.74
C TRP A 8 17.13 32.02 -20.46
N LYS A 9 18.36 32.05 -19.92
CA LYS A 9 18.70 31.40 -18.66
C LYS A 9 18.10 32.15 -17.47
N ASN A 10 18.08 33.49 -17.49
CA ASN A 10 17.40 34.29 -16.47
C ASN A 10 15.89 33.98 -16.45
N THR A 11 15.26 33.97 -17.63
CA THR A 11 13.84 33.64 -17.76
C THR A 11 13.56 32.21 -17.26
N LEU A 12 14.42 31.25 -17.57
CA LEU A 12 14.29 29.87 -17.10
C LEU A 12 14.33 29.79 -15.57
N VAL A 13 15.30 30.45 -14.92
CA VAL A 13 15.40 30.46 -13.44
C VAL A 13 14.17 31.09 -12.81
N LEU A 14 13.66 32.19 -13.34
CA LEU A 14 12.45 32.85 -12.84
C LEU A 14 11.20 31.99 -13.02
N ILE A 15 11.07 31.29 -14.14
CA ILE A 15 9.96 30.33 -14.36
C ILE A 15 10.05 29.19 -13.35
N ILE A 16 11.23 28.60 -13.16
CA ILE A 16 11.43 27.52 -12.19
C ILE A 16 11.14 28.01 -10.76
N LEU A 17 11.50 29.25 -10.42
CA LEU A 17 11.17 29.87 -9.14
C LEU A 17 9.66 30.03 -8.94
N LEU A 18 8.96 30.54 -9.96
CA LEU A 18 7.52 30.72 -9.92
C LEU A 18 6.79 29.38 -9.75
N ILE A 19 7.11 28.41 -10.60
CA ILE A 19 6.54 27.05 -10.55
C ILE A 19 6.87 26.40 -9.21
N GLY A 20 8.13 26.44 -8.79
CA GLY A 20 8.56 25.88 -7.51
C GLY A 20 7.78 26.47 -6.33
N THR A 21 7.58 27.79 -6.32
CA THR A 21 6.80 28.44 -5.26
C THR A 21 5.34 27.99 -5.27
N ILE A 22 4.71 27.91 -6.45
CA ILE A 22 3.31 27.45 -6.58
C ILE A 22 3.14 26.03 -6.06
N TYR A 23 4.04 25.11 -6.42
CA TYR A 23 3.95 23.71 -5.99
C TYR A 23 4.43 23.48 -4.55
N ALA A 24 5.18 24.40 -3.95
CA ALA A 24 5.58 24.33 -2.55
C ALA A 24 4.50 24.88 -1.58
N LEU A 25 3.73 25.89 -2.02
CA LEU A 25 2.70 26.59 -1.22
C LEU A 25 1.69 25.69 -0.49
N PRO A 26 1.17 24.58 -1.07
CA PRO A 26 0.21 23.70 -0.39
C PRO A 26 0.67 23.22 0.99
N ASN A 27 1.98 23.03 1.19
CA ASN A 27 2.54 22.49 2.42
C ASN A 27 2.46 23.44 3.63
N ILE A 28 2.12 24.71 3.40
CA ILE A 28 2.02 25.72 4.47
C ILE A 28 0.63 25.68 5.14
N TYR A 29 -0.39 25.17 4.46
CA TYR A 29 -1.78 25.22 4.94
C TYR A 29 -2.11 24.17 6.01
N GLY A 30 -1.29 23.13 6.17
CA GLY A 30 -1.51 22.07 7.16
C GLY A 30 -2.68 21.12 6.80
N ASN A 31 -3.20 20.41 7.80
CA ASN A 31 -4.27 19.43 7.64
C ASN A 31 -5.44 19.72 8.60
N ASP A 32 -6.67 19.48 8.11
CA ASP A 32 -7.91 19.56 8.87
C ASP A 32 -8.36 18.16 9.35
N PRO A 33 -8.76 18.01 10.62
CA PRO A 33 -9.49 16.84 11.10
C PRO A 33 -10.75 16.61 10.25
N ALA A 34 -10.92 15.44 9.66
CA ALA A 34 -12.03 15.18 8.74
C ALA A 34 -12.62 13.78 8.91
N VAL A 35 -13.94 13.65 8.78
CA VAL A 35 -14.62 12.37 8.68
C VAL A 35 -14.92 12.11 7.22
N GLN A 36 -14.44 10.98 6.71
CA GLN A 36 -14.68 10.53 5.36
C GLN A 36 -15.72 9.43 5.36
N LEU A 37 -16.75 9.57 4.52
CA LEU A 37 -17.74 8.53 4.28
C LEU A 37 -17.65 8.06 2.83
N ALA A 38 -17.54 6.75 2.68
CA ALA A 38 -17.62 6.07 1.39
C ALA A 38 -18.78 5.07 1.41
N SER A 39 -19.37 4.79 0.25
CA SER A 39 -20.43 3.78 0.16
C SER A 39 -19.94 2.42 0.68
N SER A 40 -20.81 1.71 1.40
CA SER A 40 -20.57 0.31 1.78
C SER A 40 -20.74 -0.65 0.60
N THR A 41 -21.20 -0.15 -0.55
CA THR A 41 -21.45 -0.90 -1.79
C THR A 41 -20.58 -0.35 -2.93
N SER A 42 -20.51 -1.10 -4.04
CA SER A 42 -19.81 -0.66 -5.27
C SER A 42 -20.46 0.55 -5.95
N ALA A 43 -21.67 0.95 -5.54
CA ALA A 43 -22.34 2.14 -6.04
C ALA A 43 -21.90 3.40 -5.25
N PRO A 44 -21.56 4.52 -5.91
CA PRO A 44 -21.18 5.76 -5.25
C PRO A 44 -22.34 6.35 -4.43
N LEU A 45 -22.03 7.07 -3.34
CA LEU A 45 -23.04 7.82 -2.59
C LEU A 45 -23.67 8.89 -3.48
N GLN A 46 -24.91 9.27 -3.19
CA GLN A 46 -25.65 10.31 -3.92
C GLN A 46 -25.68 11.62 -3.14
N GLN A 47 -25.90 12.75 -3.83
CA GLN A 47 -25.98 14.08 -3.23
C GLN A 47 -27.03 14.15 -2.09
N ASN A 48 -28.20 13.53 -2.27
CA ASN A 48 -29.24 13.51 -1.25
C ASN A 48 -28.77 12.86 0.06
N GLN A 49 -27.91 11.83 -0.03
CA GLN A 49 -27.33 11.19 1.15
C GLN A 49 -26.27 12.09 1.80
N ALA A 50 -25.53 12.86 1.00
CA ALA A 50 -24.60 13.85 1.53
C ALA A 50 -25.34 14.96 2.29
N ASP A 51 -26.49 15.40 1.78
CA ASP A 51 -27.31 16.42 2.44
C ASP A 51 -27.91 15.89 3.77
N GLU A 52 -28.33 14.62 3.80
CA GLU A 52 -28.79 13.93 5.02
C GLU A 52 -27.66 13.87 6.07
N VAL A 53 -26.45 13.48 5.66
CA VAL A 53 -25.26 13.46 6.54
C VAL A 53 -24.95 14.85 7.09
N ALA A 54 -24.96 15.88 6.24
CA ALA A 54 -24.71 17.25 6.66
C ALA A 54 -25.76 17.74 7.66
N ALA A 55 -27.04 17.39 7.47
CA ALA A 55 -28.12 17.71 8.39
C ALA A 55 -27.96 17.00 9.73
N THR A 56 -27.62 15.70 9.71
CA THR A 56 -27.34 14.91 10.91
C THR A 56 -26.23 15.51 11.77
N ILE A 57 -25.10 15.90 11.16
CA ILE A 57 -23.97 16.50 11.88
C ILE A 57 -24.38 17.84 12.52
N LYS A 58 -25.11 18.69 11.78
CA LYS A 58 -25.59 19.98 12.29
C LYS A 58 -26.62 19.83 13.41
N ASN A 59 -27.55 18.88 13.29
CA ASN A 59 -28.57 18.60 14.30
C ASN A 59 -27.97 18.08 15.61
N ALA A 60 -26.83 17.38 15.54
CA ALA A 60 -26.07 16.95 16.72
C ALA A 60 -25.26 18.07 17.38
N GLY A 61 -25.26 19.29 16.82
CA GLY A 61 -24.60 20.47 17.38
C GLY A 61 -23.12 20.62 17.02
N PHE A 62 -22.60 19.85 16.05
CA PHE A 62 -21.22 19.98 15.61
C PHE A 62 -21.05 21.08 14.54
N THR A 63 -19.98 21.86 14.64
CA THR A 63 -19.64 22.89 13.67
C THR A 63 -18.73 22.35 12.57
N LEU A 64 -19.22 22.32 11.34
CA LEU A 64 -18.42 21.94 10.18
C LEU A 64 -17.60 23.14 9.68
N LYS A 65 -16.29 22.94 9.50
CA LYS A 65 -15.40 23.91 8.85
C LYS A 65 -15.64 23.95 7.34
N ALA A 66 -15.78 22.78 6.73
CA ALA A 66 -16.15 22.60 5.33
C ALA A 66 -16.83 21.24 5.16
N PHE A 67 -17.63 21.11 4.10
CA PHE A 67 -18.28 19.86 3.74
C PHE A 67 -18.17 19.71 2.22
N GLU A 68 -17.46 18.66 1.80
CA GLU A 68 -17.18 18.39 0.39
C GLU A 68 -17.85 17.07 0.01
N PHE A 69 -18.49 17.05 -1.16
CA PHE A 69 -18.98 15.83 -1.78
C PHE A 69 -18.36 15.73 -3.17
N GLU A 70 -17.43 14.79 -3.33
CA GLU A 70 -16.74 14.58 -4.60
C GLU A 70 -16.68 13.08 -4.92
N SER A 71 -16.96 12.74 -6.18
CA SER A 71 -16.83 11.37 -6.70
C SER A 71 -17.54 10.29 -5.85
N GLY A 72 -18.69 10.60 -5.27
CA GLY A 72 -19.46 9.65 -4.45
C GLY A 72 -18.88 9.42 -3.05
N LYS A 73 -17.98 10.27 -2.58
CA LYS A 73 -17.42 10.29 -1.23
C LYS A 73 -17.81 11.61 -0.54
N ILE A 74 -18.06 11.53 0.75
CA ILE A 74 -18.35 12.69 1.60
C ILE A 74 -17.11 12.94 2.45
N LEU A 75 -16.71 14.20 2.54
CA LEU A 75 -15.63 14.65 3.42
C LEU A 75 -16.15 15.81 4.28
N ALA A 76 -16.39 15.52 5.56
CA ALA A 76 -16.80 16.49 6.57
C ALA A 76 -15.57 16.96 7.35
N ARG A 77 -15.21 18.23 7.29
CA ARG A 77 -14.05 18.81 7.99
C ARG A 77 -14.47 19.51 9.28
N PHE A 78 -13.67 19.33 10.33
CA PHE A 78 -13.91 19.82 11.68
C PHE A 78 -12.77 20.73 12.15
N ASN A 79 -13.00 21.49 13.21
CA ASN A 79 -12.00 22.41 13.77
C ASN A 79 -11.00 21.69 14.69
N ASN A 80 -11.39 20.57 15.29
CA ASN A 80 -10.58 19.79 16.23
C ASN A 80 -10.88 18.28 16.11
N THR A 81 -9.96 17.48 16.63
CA THR A 81 -10.04 16.01 16.60
C THR A 81 -11.16 15.47 17.50
N ASP A 82 -11.50 16.17 18.58
CA ASP A 82 -12.56 15.72 19.52
C ASP A 82 -13.95 15.75 18.87
N GLU A 83 -14.28 16.83 18.15
CA GLU A 83 -15.50 16.94 17.35
C GLU A 83 -15.52 15.91 16.23
N GLN A 84 -14.38 15.70 15.57
CA GLN A 84 -14.24 14.69 14.52
C GLN A 84 -14.57 13.28 15.05
N MET A 85 -13.99 12.88 16.19
CA MET A 85 -14.22 11.56 16.78
C MET A 85 -15.70 11.36 17.16
N LYS A 86 -16.29 12.32 17.87
CA LYS A 86 -17.70 12.26 18.27
C LYS A 86 -18.65 12.22 17.06
N ALA A 87 -18.35 13.00 16.03
CA ALA A 87 -19.13 12.97 14.79
C ALA A 87 -18.98 11.63 14.06
N ALA A 88 -17.78 11.05 14.02
CA ALA A 88 -17.56 9.75 13.41
C ALA A 88 -18.33 8.63 14.12
N ASP A 89 -18.35 8.63 15.45
CA ASP A 89 -19.09 7.63 16.23
C ASP A 89 -20.60 7.73 15.99
N LEU A 90 -21.14 8.95 15.98
CA LEU A 90 -22.54 9.21 15.65
C LEU A 90 -22.90 8.74 14.24
N LEU A 91 -22.03 9.02 13.26
CA LEU A 91 -22.25 8.61 11.86
C LEU A 91 -22.13 7.10 11.69
N ARG A 92 -21.25 6.42 12.44
CA ARG A 92 -21.16 4.96 12.43
C ARG A 92 -22.44 4.32 12.94
N GLU A 93 -23.01 4.86 14.01
CA GLU A 93 -24.25 4.35 14.59
C GLU A 93 -25.44 4.53 13.64
N GLN A 94 -25.57 5.69 12.99
CA GLN A 94 -26.72 5.99 12.13
C GLN A 94 -26.61 5.47 10.69
N LEU A 95 -25.39 5.32 10.16
CA LEU A 95 -25.14 4.94 8.76
C LEU A 95 -24.46 3.57 8.64
N ALA A 96 -24.61 2.74 9.69
CA ALA A 96 -24.03 1.41 9.82
C ALA A 96 -24.30 0.47 8.63
N ASP A 97 -25.34 0.69 7.83
CA ASP A 97 -25.62 -0.18 6.66
C ASP A 97 -25.23 0.47 5.34
N LYS A 98 -25.17 1.81 5.28
CA LYS A 98 -25.10 2.58 4.03
C LYS A 98 -23.70 3.10 3.70
N ALA A 99 -22.87 3.39 4.70
CA ALA A 99 -21.57 4.02 4.47
C ALA A 99 -20.49 3.56 5.46
N THR A 100 -19.28 3.35 4.95
CA THR A 100 -18.07 3.16 5.75
C THR A 100 -17.56 4.51 6.23
N VAL A 101 -17.43 4.67 7.54
CA VAL A 101 -17.00 5.92 8.19
C VAL A 101 -15.55 5.79 8.65
N ALA A 102 -14.68 6.61 8.08
CA ALA A 102 -13.25 6.63 8.39
C ALA A 102 -12.82 8.01 8.94
N LEU A 103 -11.97 7.99 9.96
CA LEU A 103 -11.27 9.18 10.45
C LEU A 103 -10.11 9.50 9.51
N ASN A 104 -10.00 10.74 9.07
CA ASN A 104 -8.97 11.22 8.14
C ASN A 104 -8.41 12.58 8.59
N LEU A 105 -7.23 12.93 8.09
CA LEU A 105 -6.66 14.28 8.14
C LEU A 105 -6.56 14.78 6.71
N ALA A 106 -7.45 15.69 6.31
CA ALA A 106 -7.53 16.18 4.94
C ALA A 106 -6.66 17.44 4.76
N PRO A 107 -5.91 17.57 3.66
CA PRO A 107 -5.18 18.79 3.36
C PRO A 107 -6.05 20.05 3.36
N ALA A 108 -5.63 21.09 4.08
CA ALA A 108 -6.31 22.39 4.11
C ALA A 108 -5.96 23.28 2.88
N THR A 109 -5.46 22.67 1.81
CA THR A 109 -5.02 23.35 0.59
C THR A 109 -6.19 24.03 -0.13
N PRO A 110 -6.08 25.32 -0.48
CA PRO A 110 -7.10 26.03 -1.26
C PRO A 110 -7.43 25.38 -2.60
N ASP A 111 -8.69 25.49 -3.03
CA ASP A 111 -9.21 24.86 -4.25
C ASP A 111 -8.45 25.27 -5.51
N TRP A 112 -8.01 26.53 -5.61
CA TRP A 112 -7.27 27.02 -6.76
C TRP A 112 -5.89 26.36 -6.91
N LEU A 113 -5.24 25.97 -5.80
CA LEU A 113 -3.99 25.20 -5.82
C LEU A 113 -4.27 23.74 -6.18
N ARG A 114 -5.32 23.15 -5.58
CA ARG A 114 -5.77 21.78 -5.91
C ARG A 114 -6.11 21.64 -7.40
N ALA A 115 -6.77 22.64 -7.99
CA ALA A 115 -7.12 22.67 -9.41
C ALA A 115 -5.90 22.70 -10.35
N LEU A 116 -4.75 23.21 -9.89
CA LEU A 116 -3.48 23.17 -10.62
C LEU A 116 -2.71 21.85 -10.41
N GLY A 117 -3.28 20.91 -9.65
CA GLY A 117 -2.61 19.68 -9.24
C GLY A 117 -1.52 19.92 -8.19
N ALA A 118 -1.50 21.08 -7.54
CA ALA A 118 -0.56 21.39 -6.46
C ALA A 118 -1.10 20.82 -5.14
N ASN A 119 -0.77 19.55 -4.89
CA ASN A 119 -1.05 18.86 -3.63
C ASN A 119 0.16 18.97 -2.69
N PRO A 120 -0.04 18.97 -1.36
CA PRO A 120 1.07 18.89 -0.42
C PRO A 120 1.78 17.53 -0.54
N MET A 121 3.00 17.46 -0.01
CA MET A 121 3.72 16.19 0.12
C MET A 121 3.06 15.32 1.19
N HIS A 122 3.16 14.01 1.03
CA HIS A 122 2.60 13.06 1.99
C HIS A 122 3.41 13.06 3.29
N LEU A 123 2.75 12.88 4.43
CA LEU A 123 3.41 12.73 5.73
C LEU A 123 3.49 11.26 6.10
N GLY A 124 4.67 10.82 6.49
CA GLY A 124 4.93 9.46 6.93
C GLY A 124 4.35 9.17 8.30
N LEU A 125 4.36 7.89 8.68
CA LEU A 125 3.85 7.39 9.95
C LEU A 125 4.39 8.16 11.17
N ASP A 126 5.68 8.49 11.17
CA ASP A 126 6.36 9.17 12.29
C ASP A 126 5.88 10.62 12.50
N LEU A 127 5.22 11.20 11.50
CA LEU A 127 4.72 12.59 11.50
C LEU A 127 3.19 12.65 11.58
N ARG A 128 2.48 11.75 10.90
CA ARG A 128 1.01 11.70 10.88
C ARG A 128 0.41 10.82 12.00
N GLY A 129 1.24 10.02 12.68
CA GLY A 129 0.77 8.92 13.51
C GLY A 129 0.20 7.76 12.67
N GLY A 130 -0.15 6.64 13.31
CA GLY A 130 -0.72 5.47 12.66
C GLY A 130 -0.13 4.14 13.16
N VAL A 131 -0.14 3.13 12.29
CA VAL A 131 0.41 1.80 12.59
C VAL A 131 1.40 1.31 11.54
N HIS A 132 2.40 0.56 12.00
CA HIS A 132 3.36 -0.20 11.22
C HIS A 132 3.25 -1.69 11.59
N PHE A 133 2.98 -2.52 10.59
CA PHE A 133 3.00 -3.97 10.69
C PHE A 133 4.10 -4.55 9.81
N LEU A 134 4.87 -5.48 10.36
CA LEU A 134 5.66 -6.41 9.57
C LEU A 134 4.91 -7.73 9.53
N LEU A 135 4.47 -8.11 8.33
CA LEU A 135 3.76 -9.34 8.07
C LEU A 135 4.70 -10.38 7.50
N GLU A 136 4.62 -11.62 7.95
CA GLU A 136 5.32 -12.78 7.38
C GLU A 136 4.32 -13.67 6.66
N VAL A 137 4.57 -13.95 5.39
CA VAL A 137 3.72 -14.79 4.55
C VAL A 137 4.13 -16.25 4.71
N ASP A 138 3.16 -17.12 4.97
CA ASP A 138 3.36 -18.57 5.08
C ASP A 138 3.63 -19.19 3.71
N MET A 139 4.91 -19.17 3.31
CA MET A 139 5.34 -19.65 2.00
C MET A 139 5.12 -21.15 1.82
N ASP A 140 5.18 -21.92 2.89
CA ASP A 140 4.92 -23.36 2.85
C ASP A 140 3.46 -23.62 2.49
N SER A 141 2.52 -22.86 3.06
CA SER A 141 1.11 -22.93 2.70
C SER A 141 0.87 -22.54 1.24
N ALA A 142 1.56 -21.54 0.70
CA ALA A 142 1.49 -21.18 -0.71
C ALA A 142 1.93 -22.34 -1.62
N LEU A 143 3.03 -23.02 -1.27
CA LEU A 143 3.53 -24.18 -2.00
C LEU A 143 2.57 -25.37 -1.91
N LYS A 144 2.06 -25.67 -0.70
CA LYS A 144 1.05 -26.71 -0.49
C LYS A 144 -0.20 -26.49 -1.34
N GLN A 145 -0.69 -25.26 -1.42
CA GLN A 145 -1.83 -24.91 -2.28
C GLN A 145 -1.51 -25.02 -3.77
N ALA A 146 -0.29 -24.67 -4.19
CA ALA A 146 0.14 -24.85 -5.57
C ALA A 146 0.18 -26.33 -5.97
N GLU A 147 0.73 -27.19 -5.11
CA GLU A 147 0.74 -28.64 -5.32
C GLU A 147 -0.66 -29.25 -5.39
N GLU A 148 -1.57 -28.80 -4.50
CA GLU A 148 -2.96 -29.24 -4.51
C GLU A 148 -3.69 -28.83 -5.81
N ARG A 149 -3.44 -27.61 -6.28
CA ARG A 149 -3.94 -27.13 -7.56
C ARG A 149 -3.45 -28.00 -8.72
N TYR A 150 -2.15 -28.24 -8.82
CA TYR A 150 -1.59 -29.13 -9.85
C TYR A 150 -2.16 -30.55 -9.76
N THR A 151 -2.33 -31.08 -8.55
CA THR A 151 -2.96 -32.38 -8.31
C THR A 151 -4.38 -32.43 -8.89
N ASN A 152 -5.18 -31.39 -8.67
CA ASN A 152 -6.54 -31.30 -9.20
C ASN A 152 -6.58 -31.07 -10.72
N ASP A 153 -5.68 -30.25 -11.25
CA ASP A 153 -5.56 -30.00 -12.68
C ASP A 153 -5.17 -31.28 -13.43
N ILE A 154 -4.23 -32.06 -12.89
CA ILE A 154 -3.84 -33.37 -13.46
C ILE A 154 -5.04 -34.34 -13.45
N ARG A 155 -5.78 -34.46 -12.34
CA ARG A 155 -6.98 -35.31 -12.27
C ARG A 155 -8.03 -34.92 -13.30
N THR A 156 -8.20 -33.62 -13.53
CA THR A 156 -9.16 -33.07 -14.49
C THR A 156 -8.71 -33.36 -15.92
N ALA A 157 -7.44 -33.08 -16.25
CA ALA A 157 -6.86 -33.36 -17.55
C ALA A 157 -6.95 -34.86 -17.91
N PHE A 158 -6.68 -35.77 -16.97
CA PHE A 158 -6.84 -37.20 -17.19
C PHE A 158 -8.29 -37.61 -17.40
N ARG A 159 -9.24 -37.01 -16.67
CA ARG A 159 -10.68 -37.27 -16.86
C ARG A 159 -11.17 -36.81 -18.22
N ASP A 160 -10.78 -35.61 -18.65
CA ASP A 160 -11.17 -35.03 -19.94
C ASP A 160 -10.57 -35.82 -21.11
N ALA A 161 -9.33 -36.27 -20.97
CA ALA A 161 -8.66 -37.13 -21.94
C ALA A 161 -9.05 -38.62 -21.83
N LYS A 162 -9.95 -38.99 -20.89
CA LYS A 162 -10.40 -40.36 -20.62
C LYS A 162 -9.27 -41.35 -20.29
N VAL A 163 -8.18 -40.87 -19.69
CA VAL A 163 -7.08 -41.70 -19.19
C VAL A 163 -7.47 -42.31 -17.85
N ARG A 164 -7.33 -43.63 -17.70
CA ARG A 164 -7.61 -44.33 -16.45
C ARG A 164 -6.45 -44.13 -15.47
N TYR A 165 -6.74 -43.70 -14.25
CA TYR A 165 -5.77 -43.59 -13.16
C TYR A 165 -6.35 -44.22 -11.88
N GLN A 166 -5.48 -44.75 -11.02
CA GLN A 166 -5.88 -45.27 -9.70
C GLN A 166 -5.93 -44.14 -8.68
N SER A 167 -4.86 -43.36 -8.59
CA SER A 167 -4.78 -42.22 -7.69
C SER A 167 -3.85 -41.14 -8.25
N VAL A 168 -4.15 -39.90 -7.86
CA VAL A 168 -3.24 -38.76 -8.00
C VAL A 168 -3.23 -38.14 -6.62
N THR A 169 -2.13 -38.25 -5.89
CA THR A 169 -2.03 -37.83 -4.49
C THR A 169 -0.77 -37.03 -4.27
N LYS A 170 -0.85 -36.10 -3.33
CA LYS A 170 0.32 -35.40 -2.82
C LYS A 170 1.07 -36.32 -1.84
N GLU A 171 2.39 -36.40 -2.00
CA GLU A 171 3.35 -37.01 -1.06
C GLU A 171 4.49 -36.01 -0.76
N ASP A 172 5.38 -36.35 0.17
CA ASP A 172 6.46 -35.45 0.62
C ASP A 172 7.47 -35.09 -0.49
N GLN A 173 7.62 -35.96 -1.50
CA GLN A 173 8.52 -35.74 -2.65
C GLN A 173 7.83 -35.13 -3.87
N GLY A 174 6.55 -34.77 -3.76
CA GLY A 174 5.78 -34.13 -4.82
C GLY A 174 4.44 -34.81 -5.10
N ILE A 175 4.00 -34.79 -6.36
CA ILE A 175 2.72 -35.32 -6.79
C ILE A 175 2.93 -36.73 -7.35
N LYS A 176 2.39 -37.73 -6.64
CA LYS A 176 2.42 -39.13 -7.06
C LYS A 176 1.19 -39.48 -7.88
N VAL A 177 1.42 -40.08 -9.04
CA VAL A 177 0.40 -40.57 -9.96
C VAL A 177 0.53 -42.08 -10.05
N VAL A 178 -0.53 -42.81 -9.70
CA VAL A 178 -0.59 -44.28 -9.78
C VAL A 178 -1.56 -44.69 -10.89
N LEU A 179 -1.10 -45.55 -11.79
CA LEU A 179 -1.80 -45.95 -13.00
C LEU A 179 -2.08 -47.45 -13.01
N PRO A 180 -3.16 -47.90 -13.67
CA PRO A 180 -3.54 -49.32 -13.65
C PRO A 180 -2.69 -50.21 -14.57
N ASN A 181 -2.17 -49.66 -15.68
CA ASN A 181 -1.43 -50.42 -16.68
C ASN A 181 -0.48 -49.52 -17.50
N GLU A 182 0.39 -50.15 -18.28
CA GLU A 182 1.39 -49.45 -19.10
C GLU A 182 0.77 -48.59 -20.22
N GLU A 183 -0.36 -48.99 -20.79
CA GLU A 183 -1.08 -48.19 -21.79
C GLU A 183 -1.53 -46.84 -21.23
N SER A 184 -2.13 -46.86 -20.03
CA SER A 184 -2.53 -45.64 -19.30
C SER A 184 -1.31 -44.80 -18.93
N ARG A 185 -0.18 -45.45 -18.63
CA ARG A 185 1.10 -44.78 -18.32
C ARG A 185 1.64 -43.98 -19.51
N VAL A 186 1.65 -44.57 -20.70
CA VAL A 186 2.09 -43.88 -21.92
C VAL A 186 1.15 -42.71 -22.26
N ALA A 187 -0.16 -42.92 -22.15
CA ALA A 187 -1.15 -41.86 -22.39
C ALA A 187 -1.02 -40.71 -21.37
N ALA A 188 -0.85 -41.02 -20.08
CA ALA A 188 -0.65 -40.03 -19.04
C ALA A 188 0.64 -39.23 -19.25
N ALA A 189 1.75 -39.89 -19.58
CA ALA A 189 3.02 -39.23 -19.86
C ALA A 189 2.94 -38.24 -21.04
N ALA A 190 2.17 -38.58 -22.08
CA ALA A 190 1.94 -37.68 -23.22
C ALA A 190 1.19 -36.40 -22.79
N ILE A 191 0.20 -36.51 -21.91
CA ILE A 191 -0.54 -35.35 -21.37
C ILE A 191 0.36 -34.51 -20.47
N LEU A 192 1.08 -35.14 -19.55
CA LEU A 192 1.98 -34.45 -18.62
C LEU A 192 3.05 -33.65 -19.37
N ASN A 193 3.69 -34.24 -20.39
CA ASN A 193 4.68 -33.54 -21.23
C ASN A 193 4.08 -32.43 -22.11
N LYS A 194 2.78 -32.49 -22.42
CA LYS A 194 2.12 -31.49 -23.25
C LYS A 194 1.64 -30.31 -22.43
N ASP A 195 0.88 -30.58 -21.37
CA ASP A 195 0.09 -29.58 -20.64
C ASP A 195 0.77 -29.17 -19.31
N PHE A 196 1.71 -29.96 -18.77
CA PHE A 196 2.38 -29.74 -17.49
C PHE A 196 3.92 -29.73 -17.60
N ARG A 197 4.45 -29.01 -18.62
CA ARG A 197 5.90 -28.92 -18.91
C ARG A 197 6.75 -28.30 -17.80
N ASN A 198 6.10 -27.63 -16.86
CA ASN A 198 6.65 -27.00 -15.68
C ASN A 198 6.84 -27.97 -14.51
N LEU A 199 6.40 -29.22 -14.62
CA LEU A 199 6.67 -30.25 -13.62
C LEU A 199 7.85 -31.13 -14.06
N ALA A 200 8.78 -31.39 -13.15
CA ALA A 200 9.88 -32.30 -13.38
C ALA A 200 9.48 -33.71 -12.94
N LEU A 201 9.80 -34.72 -13.75
CA LEU A 201 9.67 -36.11 -13.37
C LEU A 201 10.86 -36.50 -12.49
N VAL A 202 10.61 -36.94 -11.26
CA VAL A 202 11.64 -37.32 -10.27
C VAL A 202 11.87 -38.82 -10.28
N GLU A 203 10.79 -39.61 -10.24
CA GLU A 203 10.85 -41.07 -10.24
C GLU A 203 9.77 -41.65 -11.18
N SER A 204 10.13 -42.76 -11.83
CA SER A 204 9.21 -43.54 -12.66
C SER A 204 9.32 -45.01 -12.24
N GLY A 205 8.31 -45.49 -11.51
CA GLY A 205 8.11 -46.92 -11.30
C GLY A 205 7.42 -47.58 -12.50
N SER A 206 7.11 -48.87 -12.38
CA SER A 206 6.49 -49.66 -13.48
C SER A 206 5.14 -49.09 -13.91
N ASN A 207 4.35 -48.56 -12.96
CA ASN A 207 3.00 -48.02 -13.15
C ASN A 207 2.77 -46.74 -12.32
N GLU A 208 3.83 -46.05 -11.90
CA GLU A 208 3.74 -44.84 -11.09
C GLU A 208 4.74 -43.77 -11.55
N PHE A 209 4.37 -42.51 -11.35
CA PHE A 209 5.22 -41.35 -11.60
C PHE A 209 5.19 -40.42 -10.39
N THR A 210 6.35 -39.88 -10.03
CA THR A 210 6.47 -38.79 -9.05
C THR A 210 6.89 -37.53 -9.77
N LEU A 211 6.07 -36.49 -9.69
CA LEU A 211 6.31 -35.18 -10.28
C LEU A 211 6.69 -34.18 -9.17
N SER A 212 7.72 -33.37 -9.39
CA SER A 212 8.08 -32.27 -8.50
C SER A 212 8.06 -30.93 -9.22
N ILE A 213 7.95 -29.86 -8.44
CA ILE A 213 8.04 -28.49 -8.94
C ILE A 213 9.53 -28.09 -8.94
N PRO A 214 10.12 -27.72 -10.09
CA PRO A 214 11.51 -27.26 -10.17
C PRO A 214 11.78 -26.06 -9.25
N GLU A 215 13.03 -25.91 -8.78
CA GLU A 215 13.39 -24.78 -7.89
C GLU A 215 13.10 -23.40 -8.47
N ARG A 216 13.25 -23.24 -9.79
CA ARG A 216 12.90 -22.00 -10.49
C ARG A 216 11.41 -21.66 -10.29
N ASP A 217 10.55 -22.63 -10.48
CA ASP A 217 9.10 -22.46 -10.40
C ASP A 217 8.66 -22.30 -8.95
N LEU A 218 9.35 -22.95 -7.99
CA LEU A 218 9.16 -22.68 -6.56
C LEU A 218 9.43 -21.21 -6.21
N ARG A 219 10.50 -20.61 -6.75
CA ARG A 219 10.79 -19.17 -6.56
C ARG A 219 9.74 -18.28 -7.23
N GLU A 220 9.29 -18.64 -8.44
CA GLU A 220 8.22 -17.90 -9.13
C GLU A 220 6.90 -17.98 -8.35
N ILE A 221 6.54 -19.14 -7.80
CA ILE A 221 5.36 -19.32 -6.94
C ILE A 221 5.46 -18.45 -5.68
N LYS A 222 6.61 -18.47 -4.98
CA LYS A 222 6.83 -17.62 -3.79
C LYS A 222 6.71 -16.13 -4.12
N LYS A 223 7.34 -15.68 -5.22
CA LYS A 223 7.27 -14.29 -5.69
C LYS A 223 5.84 -13.89 -6.07
N SER A 224 5.13 -14.78 -6.77
CA SER A 224 3.74 -14.56 -7.17
C SER A 224 2.80 -14.49 -5.95
N ALA A 225 2.97 -15.40 -4.99
CA ALA A 225 2.20 -15.40 -3.74
C ALA A 225 2.41 -14.11 -2.95
N LEU A 226 3.65 -13.62 -2.86
CA LEU A 226 3.96 -12.36 -2.21
C LEU A 226 3.33 -11.16 -2.93
N GLY A 227 3.45 -11.10 -4.27
CA GLY A 227 2.84 -10.04 -5.08
C GLY A 227 1.31 -10.02 -5.00
N GLN A 228 0.68 -11.19 -4.99
CA GLN A 228 -0.76 -11.34 -4.79
C GLN A 228 -1.16 -10.85 -3.39
N ASN A 229 -0.46 -11.29 -2.33
CA ASN A 229 -0.73 -10.82 -0.97
C ASN A 229 -0.57 -9.30 -0.83
N ILE A 230 0.46 -8.70 -1.44
CA ILE A 230 0.63 -7.24 -1.47
C ILE A 230 -0.58 -6.56 -2.13
N THR A 231 -1.07 -7.12 -3.24
CA THR A 231 -2.23 -6.58 -3.97
C THR A 231 -3.51 -6.69 -3.13
N THR A 232 -3.77 -7.85 -2.53
CA THR A 232 -4.92 -8.07 -1.65
C THR A 232 -4.86 -7.17 -0.42
N LEU A 233 -3.70 -7.06 0.25
CA LEU A 233 -3.52 -6.15 1.39
C LEU A 233 -3.77 -4.70 0.98
N ARG A 234 -3.32 -4.27 -0.21
CA ARG A 234 -3.62 -2.93 -0.74
C ARG A 234 -5.11 -2.69 -0.87
N ASN A 235 -5.86 -3.65 -1.41
CA ASN A 235 -7.30 -3.54 -1.52
C ASN A 235 -7.97 -3.48 -0.14
N ARG A 236 -7.56 -4.33 0.81
CA ARG A 236 -8.09 -4.32 2.20
C ARG A 236 -7.88 -2.98 2.89
N VAL A 237 -6.72 -2.38 2.68
CA VAL A 237 -6.39 -1.08 3.27
C VAL A 237 -7.15 0.06 2.61
N ASN A 238 -7.40 -0.03 1.30
CA ASN A 238 -8.26 0.95 0.63
C ASN A 238 -9.70 0.87 1.17
N GLU A 239 -10.20 -0.33 1.49
CA GLU A 239 -11.51 -0.53 2.12
C GLU A 239 -11.58 0.01 3.56
N LEU A 240 -10.44 0.04 4.27
CA LEU A 240 -10.33 0.72 5.57
C LEU A 240 -10.47 2.26 5.45
N GLY A 241 -10.49 2.81 4.23
CA GLY A 241 -10.57 4.24 3.99
C GLY A 241 -9.25 4.99 4.24
N VAL A 242 -8.13 4.27 4.31
CA VAL A 242 -6.79 4.86 4.47
C VAL A 242 -6.35 5.44 3.13
N ALA A 243 -6.10 6.75 3.08
CA ALA A 243 -5.85 7.44 1.81
C ALA A 243 -4.50 7.09 1.16
N GLU A 244 -3.48 6.69 1.92
CA GLU A 244 -2.10 6.55 1.42
C GLU A 244 -1.31 5.43 2.15
N PRO A 245 -1.62 4.15 1.94
CA PRO A 245 -0.89 3.08 2.60
C PRO A 245 0.42 2.74 1.91
N ILE A 246 1.46 2.51 2.70
CA ILE A 246 2.75 2.04 2.19
C ILE A 246 2.83 0.55 2.41
N ILE A 247 2.69 -0.21 1.33
CA ILE A 247 2.77 -1.68 1.34
C ILE A 247 3.93 -2.09 0.46
N GLN A 248 4.98 -2.63 1.07
CA GLN A 248 6.23 -2.98 0.38
C GLN A 248 6.72 -4.35 0.81
N GLN A 249 7.34 -5.07 -0.12
CA GLN A 249 8.07 -6.29 0.18
C GLN A 249 9.32 -6.00 1.02
N GLN A 250 9.57 -6.81 2.05
CA GLN A 250 10.81 -6.83 2.81
C GLN A 250 11.40 -8.25 2.80
N GLY A 251 12.54 -8.43 2.14
CA GLY A 251 13.14 -9.76 1.96
C GLY A 251 12.27 -10.69 1.10
N ASP A 252 12.38 -12.00 1.31
CA ASP A 252 11.74 -13.00 0.45
C ASP A 252 10.34 -13.42 0.90
N SER A 253 10.00 -13.22 2.18
CA SER A 253 8.73 -13.70 2.77
C SER A 253 7.95 -12.65 3.54
N ARG A 254 8.44 -11.42 3.69
CA ARG A 254 7.79 -10.41 4.53
C ARG A 254 7.23 -9.23 3.75
N ILE A 255 6.20 -8.62 4.31
CA ILE A 255 5.52 -7.44 3.79
C ILE A 255 5.46 -6.39 4.90
N VAL A 256 6.01 -5.22 4.65
CA VAL A 256 5.84 -4.04 5.50
C VAL A 256 4.56 -3.35 5.09
N VAL A 257 3.69 -3.09 6.06
CA VAL A 257 2.46 -2.32 5.90
C VAL A 257 2.51 -1.13 6.85
N GLN A 258 2.47 0.08 6.32
CA GLN A 258 2.33 1.31 7.10
C GLN A 258 1.01 1.98 6.75
N LEU A 259 0.25 2.34 7.77
CA LEU A 259 -1.03 3.01 7.65
C LEU A 259 -1.00 4.36 8.36
N PRO A 260 -0.48 5.41 7.71
CA PRO A 260 -0.46 6.76 8.29
C PRO A 260 -1.88 7.27 8.56
N GLY A 261 -2.09 7.91 9.71
CA GLY A 261 -3.35 8.50 10.12
C GLY A 261 -4.42 7.52 10.62
N VAL A 262 -4.14 6.20 10.65
CA VAL A 262 -5.07 5.22 11.23
C VAL A 262 -5.09 5.35 12.75
N GLN A 263 -6.26 5.60 13.31
CA GLN A 263 -6.45 5.72 14.76
C GLN A 263 -6.89 4.40 15.41
N ASP A 264 -7.66 3.57 14.71
CA ASP A 264 -8.11 2.27 15.21
C ASP A 264 -7.15 1.15 14.78
N THR A 265 -6.17 0.89 15.65
CA THR A 265 -5.14 -0.12 15.41
C THR A 265 -5.68 -1.55 15.48
N THR A 266 -6.67 -1.78 16.34
CA THR A 266 -7.25 -3.10 16.57
C THR A 266 -8.03 -3.53 15.34
N ARG A 267 -8.83 -2.64 14.77
CA ARG A 267 -9.57 -2.93 13.54
C ARG A 267 -8.66 -3.12 12.34
N ALA A 268 -7.59 -2.32 12.24
CA ALA A 268 -6.59 -2.51 11.18
C ALA A 268 -5.88 -3.87 11.31
N LYS A 269 -5.52 -4.27 12.54
CA LYS A 269 -4.91 -5.56 12.83
C LYS A 269 -5.82 -6.73 12.43
N GLU A 270 -7.08 -6.67 12.81
CA GLU A 270 -8.08 -7.70 12.49
C GLU A 270 -8.23 -7.87 10.96
N LEU A 271 -8.37 -6.78 10.22
CA LEU A 271 -8.58 -6.85 8.77
C LEU A 271 -7.34 -7.29 7.99
N LEU A 272 -6.14 -6.96 8.46
CA LEU A 272 -4.89 -7.35 7.81
C LEU A 272 -4.41 -8.75 8.20
N GLY A 273 -4.65 -9.17 9.44
CA GLY A 273 -4.22 -10.47 9.96
C GLY A 273 -5.16 -11.62 9.63
N THR A 274 -6.46 -11.38 9.47
CA THR A 274 -7.44 -12.44 9.25
C THR A 274 -7.54 -12.82 7.78
N THR A 275 -7.33 -14.11 7.45
CA THR A 275 -7.70 -14.66 6.14
C THR A 275 -9.08 -15.29 6.21
N ALA A 276 -10.11 -14.55 5.81
CA ALA A 276 -11.44 -15.12 5.58
C ALA A 276 -11.69 -15.36 4.09
N THR A 277 -12.24 -16.52 3.74
CA THR A 277 -12.74 -16.83 2.41
C THR A 277 -13.99 -17.70 2.49
N LEU A 278 -14.71 -17.81 1.39
CA LEU A 278 -15.86 -18.69 1.24
C LEU A 278 -15.57 -19.80 0.23
N GLU A 279 -16.04 -21.00 0.54
CA GLU A 279 -16.10 -22.12 -0.39
C GLU A 279 -17.54 -22.60 -0.57
N TYR A 280 -17.94 -22.80 -1.82
CA TYR A 280 -19.25 -23.33 -2.17
C TYR A 280 -19.11 -24.80 -2.54
N ARG A 281 -19.86 -25.65 -1.87
CA ARG A 281 -19.78 -27.12 -2.01
C ARG A 281 -21.18 -27.71 -2.05
N LEU A 282 -21.36 -28.83 -2.78
CA LEU A 282 -22.59 -29.59 -2.67
C LEU A 282 -22.61 -30.39 -1.37
N VAL A 283 -23.80 -30.50 -0.79
CA VAL A 283 -24.03 -31.46 0.30
C VAL A 283 -24.10 -32.86 -0.27
N ASP A 284 -23.47 -33.80 0.41
CA ASP A 284 -23.58 -35.21 0.08
C ASP A 284 -24.86 -35.79 0.70
N VAL A 285 -25.85 -36.03 -0.15
CA VAL A 285 -27.13 -36.64 0.25
C VAL A 285 -27.16 -38.16 0.01
N GLU A 286 -26.13 -38.71 -0.63
CA GLU A 286 -26.09 -40.13 -1.04
C GLU A 286 -25.53 -41.02 0.07
N HIS A 287 -24.66 -40.46 0.92
CA HIS A 287 -23.99 -41.19 1.99
C HIS A 287 -24.50 -40.79 3.37
N ASP A 288 -24.42 -41.74 4.30
CA ASP A 288 -24.87 -41.54 5.67
C ASP A 288 -23.86 -40.73 6.51
N VAL A 289 -24.36 -39.68 7.16
CA VAL A 289 -23.59 -38.80 8.05
C VAL A 289 -23.11 -39.55 9.30
N GLN A 290 -23.85 -40.56 9.78
CA GLN A 290 -23.47 -41.34 10.97
C GLN A 290 -22.22 -42.20 10.74
N SER A 291 -22.06 -42.74 9.53
CA SER A 291 -20.83 -43.45 9.14
C SER A 291 -19.60 -42.53 9.14
N ALA A 292 -19.76 -41.30 8.65
CA ALA A 292 -18.70 -40.29 8.64
C ALA A 292 -18.32 -39.84 10.07
N LEU A 293 -19.29 -39.69 10.99
CA LEU A 293 -19.05 -39.42 12.41
C LEU A 293 -18.22 -40.53 13.09
N SER A 294 -18.36 -41.76 12.61
CA SER A 294 -17.62 -42.94 13.09
C SER A 294 -16.22 -43.06 12.47
N GLY A 295 -15.72 -42.00 11.81
CA GLY A 295 -14.39 -41.92 11.22
C GLY A 295 -14.26 -42.45 9.79
N HIS A 296 -15.35 -42.92 9.18
CA HIS A 296 -15.34 -43.51 7.84
C HIS A 296 -15.94 -42.53 6.83
N GLU A 297 -15.19 -41.50 6.46
CA GLU A 297 -15.64 -40.56 5.41
C GLU A 297 -15.68 -41.25 4.04
N PRO A 298 -16.81 -41.16 3.30
CA PRO A 298 -16.89 -41.69 1.94
C PRO A 298 -15.85 -41.06 1.01
N ALA A 299 -15.36 -41.84 0.05
CA ALA A 299 -14.42 -41.36 -0.96
C ALA A 299 -15.04 -40.19 -1.75
N GLY A 300 -14.39 -39.03 -1.69
CA GLY A 300 -14.88 -37.82 -2.35
C GLY A 300 -15.82 -36.94 -1.51
N SER A 301 -16.05 -37.27 -0.25
CA SER A 301 -16.82 -36.43 0.71
C SER A 301 -16.03 -36.17 1.98
N ARG A 302 -16.33 -35.08 2.68
CA ARG A 302 -15.66 -34.67 3.93
C ARG A 302 -16.70 -34.15 4.92
N LEU A 303 -16.52 -34.50 6.19
CA LEU A 303 -17.40 -34.05 7.26
C LEU A 303 -17.01 -32.63 7.71
N TYR A 304 -18.02 -31.77 7.79
CA TYR A 304 -17.91 -30.44 8.37
C TYR A 304 -18.90 -30.29 9.54
N LYS A 305 -18.75 -29.22 10.30
CA LYS A 305 -19.71 -28.84 11.34
C LYS A 305 -20.37 -27.51 10.97
N ASP A 306 -21.67 -27.42 11.19
CA ASP A 306 -22.40 -26.16 11.13
C ASP A 306 -22.13 -25.29 12.38
N LYS A 307 -22.68 -24.08 12.39
CA LYS A 307 -22.58 -23.14 13.52
C LYS A 307 -23.16 -23.65 14.84
N ASN A 308 -24.08 -24.61 14.80
CA ASN A 308 -24.68 -25.23 15.98
C ASN A 308 -23.94 -26.51 16.40
N GLY A 309 -22.85 -26.87 15.70
CA GLY A 309 -22.09 -28.09 15.91
C GLY A 309 -22.67 -29.33 15.24
N ASN A 310 -23.74 -29.19 14.43
CA ASN A 310 -24.32 -30.32 13.72
C ASN A 310 -23.39 -30.76 12.58
N PRO A 311 -23.22 -32.07 12.38
CA PRO A 311 -22.42 -32.60 11.29
C PRO A 311 -23.12 -32.41 9.95
N VAL A 312 -22.38 -31.89 8.96
CA VAL A 312 -22.82 -31.73 7.58
C VAL A 312 -21.80 -32.40 6.66
N LEU A 313 -22.24 -33.38 5.89
CA LEU A 313 -21.38 -34.08 4.94
C LEU A 313 -21.37 -33.34 3.60
N LEU A 314 -20.20 -32.91 3.15
CA LEU A 314 -20.04 -32.15 1.91
C LEU A 314 -19.18 -32.91 0.91
N LYS A 315 -19.46 -32.76 -0.39
CA LYS A 315 -18.56 -33.25 -1.44
C LYS A 315 -17.22 -32.49 -1.36
N ARG A 316 -16.10 -33.19 -1.60
CA ARG A 316 -14.73 -32.63 -1.59
C ARG A 316 -14.49 -31.65 -2.73
N ALA A 317 -15.22 -31.77 -3.83
CA ALA A 317 -15.12 -30.85 -4.96
C ALA A 317 -15.68 -29.47 -4.60
N VAL A 318 -14.85 -28.43 -4.77
CA VAL A 318 -15.26 -27.03 -4.59
C VAL A 318 -15.84 -26.49 -5.89
N ILE A 319 -16.99 -25.84 -5.81
CA ILE A 319 -17.69 -25.25 -6.96
C ILE A 319 -17.02 -23.93 -7.34
N VAL A 320 -17.00 -22.99 -6.40
CA VAL A 320 -16.30 -21.71 -6.48
C VAL A 320 -15.72 -21.34 -5.12
N THR A 321 -14.72 -20.48 -5.15
CA THR A 321 -13.90 -20.02 -4.02
C THR A 321 -13.91 -18.48 -3.98
N GLY A 322 -13.53 -17.89 -2.85
CA GLY A 322 -13.54 -16.43 -2.67
C GLY A 322 -12.65 -15.63 -3.64
N ASP A 323 -11.62 -16.23 -4.24
CA ASP A 323 -10.77 -15.61 -5.27
C ASP A 323 -11.50 -15.35 -6.60
N GLN A 324 -12.65 -16.01 -6.83
CA GLN A 324 -13.49 -15.83 -8.02
C GLN A 324 -14.59 -14.78 -7.79
N ILE A 325 -14.57 -14.07 -6.66
CA ILE A 325 -15.52 -13.00 -6.34
C ILE A 325 -14.95 -11.66 -6.81
N THR A 326 -15.76 -10.93 -7.57
CA THR A 326 -15.42 -9.59 -8.09
C THR A 326 -16.06 -8.46 -7.28
N ASP A 327 -17.19 -8.73 -6.65
CA ASP A 327 -17.89 -7.77 -5.79
C ASP A 327 -18.67 -8.52 -4.71
N ALA A 328 -18.75 -7.90 -3.54
CA ALA A 328 -19.52 -8.39 -2.41
C ALA A 328 -20.09 -7.20 -1.63
N SER A 329 -21.34 -7.29 -1.19
CA SER A 329 -21.98 -6.25 -0.39
C SER A 329 -22.80 -6.87 0.74
N SER A 330 -22.75 -6.27 1.92
CA SER A 330 -23.59 -6.65 3.04
C SER A 330 -24.98 -6.02 2.89
N GLY A 331 -26.01 -6.74 3.31
CA GLY A 331 -27.35 -6.19 3.45
C GLY A 331 -28.25 -7.13 4.25
N LEU A 332 -29.55 -6.92 4.14
CA LEU A 332 -30.55 -7.79 4.76
C LEU A 332 -31.27 -8.59 3.68
N ASP A 333 -31.57 -9.86 3.99
CA ASP A 333 -32.47 -10.68 3.17
C ASP A 333 -33.94 -10.25 3.38
N GLN A 334 -34.86 -10.81 2.60
CA GLN A 334 -36.31 -10.62 2.70
C GLN A 334 -36.86 -10.91 4.10
N ASP A 335 -36.22 -11.81 4.84
CA ASP A 335 -36.57 -12.18 6.21
C ASP A 335 -35.92 -11.28 7.29
N GLY A 336 -35.23 -10.22 6.89
CA GLY A 336 -34.53 -9.31 7.80
C GLY A 336 -33.26 -9.88 8.43
N GLN A 337 -32.74 -11.00 7.92
CA GLN A 337 -31.48 -11.60 8.38
C GLN A 337 -30.27 -11.00 7.64
N ALA A 338 -29.12 -10.93 8.32
CA ALA A 338 -27.88 -10.47 7.70
C ALA A 338 -27.46 -11.38 6.53
N ALA A 339 -27.15 -10.78 5.39
CA ALA A 339 -26.79 -11.47 4.16
C ALA A 339 -25.62 -10.77 3.44
N VAL A 340 -24.88 -11.54 2.65
CA VAL A 340 -23.85 -11.02 1.74
C VAL A 340 -24.26 -11.33 0.30
N PHE A 341 -24.42 -10.29 -0.51
CA PHE A 341 -24.69 -10.38 -1.94
C PHE A 341 -23.38 -10.44 -2.70
N ILE A 342 -23.23 -11.44 -3.57
CA ILE A 342 -21.97 -11.81 -4.20
C ILE A 342 -22.09 -11.75 -5.71
N THR A 343 -21.06 -11.22 -6.36
CA THR A 343 -20.89 -11.23 -7.82
C THR A 343 -19.60 -11.94 -8.19
N LEU A 344 -19.72 -13.02 -8.96
CA LEU A 344 -18.59 -13.80 -9.46
C LEU A 344 -17.97 -13.21 -10.74
N ASP A 345 -16.71 -13.55 -10.98
CA ASP A 345 -16.04 -13.35 -12.26
C ASP A 345 -16.63 -14.27 -13.37
N GLY A 346 -16.14 -14.14 -14.60
CA GLY A 346 -16.64 -14.95 -15.72
C GLY A 346 -16.40 -16.46 -15.59
N ALA A 347 -15.28 -16.86 -14.99
CA ALA A 347 -14.91 -18.27 -14.83
C ALA A 347 -15.72 -18.94 -13.72
N GLY A 348 -15.82 -18.28 -12.56
CA GLY A 348 -16.66 -18.66 -11.44
C GLY A 348 -18.14 -18.69 -11.82
N ALA A 349 -18.64 -17.69 -12.55
CA ALA A 349 -20.03 -17.67 -13.02
C ALA A 349 -20.35 -18.85 -13.94
N LYS A 350 -19.41 -19.27 -14.80
CA LYS A 350 -19.57 -20.45 -15.68
C LYS A 350 -19.59 -21.75 -14.87
N LYS A 351 -18.68 -21.90 -13.90
CA LYS A 351 -18.64 -23.06 -12.99
C LYS A 351 -19.93 -23.16 -12.17
N MET A 352 -20.32 -22.06 -11.53
CA MET A 352 -21.53 -21.97 -10.73
C MET A 352 -22.78 -22.26 -11.57
N GLY A 353 -22.91 -21.62 -12.74
CA GLY A 353 -24.06 -21.82 -13.63
C GLY A 353 -24.23 -23.27 -14.08
N LYS A 354 -23.12 -23.92 -14.48
CA LYS A 354 -23.15 -25.36 -14.82
C LYS A 354 -23.57 -26.20 -13.61
N MET A 355 -22.98 -25.93 -12.45
CA MET A 355 -23.22 -26.74 -11.26
C MET A 355 -24.65 -26.60 -10.72
N THR A 356 -25.22 -25.40 -10.75
CA THR A 356 -26.60 -25.16 -10.31
C THR A 356 -27.60 -25.77 -11.29
N GLN A 357 -27.35 -25.68 -12.60
CA GLN A 357 -28.21 -26.27 -13.62
C GLN A 357 -28.30 -27.81 -13.51
N GLU A 358 -27.18 -28.47 -13.20
CA GLU A 358 -27.12 -29.93 -13.05
C GLU A 358 -27.66 -30.44 -11.70
N ASN A 359 -27.86 -29.56 -10.71
CA ASN A 359 -28.16 -29.94 -9.31
C ASN A 359 -29.35 -29.19 -8.71
N ILE A 360 -30.32 -28.78 -9.53
CA ILE A 360 -31.60 -28.20 -9.06
C ILE A 360 -32.29 -29.19 -8.10
N GLY A 361 -32.79 -28.67 -6.99
CA GLY A 361 -33.43 -29.44 -5.91
C GLY A 361 -32.46 -30.07 -4.91
N LYS A 362 -31.14 -30.03 -5.16
CA LYS A 362 -30.14 -30.54 -4.21
C LYS A 362 -29.64 -29.44 -3.25
N PRO A 363 -29.20 -29.79 -2.03
CA PRO A 363 -28.64 -28.84 -1.09
C PRO A 363 -27.20 -28.45 -1.43
N MET A 364 -26.90 -27.17 -1.27
CA MET A 364 -25.58 -26.57 -1.39
C MET A 364 -25.21 -25.91 -0.06
N ALA A 365 -23.95 -26.06 0.34
CA ALA A 365 -23.41 -25.48 1.55
C ALA A 365 -22.37 -24.41 1.26
N VAL A 366 -22.31 -23.43 2.13
CA VAL A 366 -21.25 -22.42 2.17
C VAL A 366 -20.39 -22.68 3.38
N VAL A 367 -19.11 -22.94 3.13
CA VAL A 367 -18.08 -23.10 4.16
C VAL A 367 -17.36 -21.78 4.30
N PHE A 368 -17.44 -21.21 5.49
CA PHE A 368 -16.60 -20.11 5.92
C PHE A 368 -15.28 -20.65 6.44
N ILE A 369 -14.19 -20.19 5.84
CA ILE A 369 -12.84 -20.58 6.23
C ILE A 369 -12.14 -19.34 6.74
N GLU A 370 -11.70 -19.41 7.99
CA GLU A 370 -10.96 -18.36 8.66
C GLU A 370 -9.68 -18.93 9.24
N TYR A 371 -8.55 -18.26 9.03
CA TYR A 371 -7.33 -18.58 9.77
C TYR A 371 -7.12 -17.50 10.84
N LYS A 372 -7.10 -17.95 12.09
CA LYS A 372 -6.77 -17.13 13.25
C LYS A 372 -5.36 -17.45 13.71
N SER A 373 -4.60 -16.43 14.06
CA SER A 373 -3.31 -16.58 14.72
C SER A 373 -3.42 -15.94 16.10
N GLU A 374 -3.38 -16.77 17.15
CA GLU A 374 -3.43 -16.33 18.54
C GLU A 374 -2.07 -16.55 19.21
N THR A 375 -1.55 -15.51 19.86
CA THR A 375 -0.35 -15.66 20.70
C THR A 375 -0.77 -16.31 22.02
N ARG A 376 -0.43 -17.59 22.22
CA ARG A 376 -0.61 -18.29 23.50
C ARG A 376 0.71 -18.38 24.24
N VAL A 377 0.65 -18.16 25.55
CA VAL A 377 1.81 -18.41 26.41
C VAL A 377 1.82 -19.89 26.77
N VAL A 378 2.75 -20.64 26.19
CA VAL A 378 2.96 -22.06 26.50
C VAL A 378 4.31 -22.18 27.18
N ASN A 379 4.34 -22.67 28.42
CA ASN A 379 5.57 -22.85 29.21
C ASN A 379 6.41 -21.57 29.40
N GLY A 380 5.77 -20.39 29.46
CA GLY A 380 6.45 -19.11 29.64
C GLY A 380 6.99 -18.48 28.34
N GLU A 381 6.91 -19.18 27.21
CA GLU A 381 7.24 -18.66 25.89
C GLU A 381 5.96 -18.26 25.14
N LYS A 382 6.01 -17.11 24.45
CA LYS A 382 4.92 -16.68 23.56
C LYS A 382 5.02 -17.48 22.27
N VAL A 383 4.12 -18.45 22.09
CA VAL A 383 4.03 -19.27 20.88
C VAL A 383 2.80 -18.85 20.09
N GLN A 384 2.97 -18.60 18.80
CA GLN A 384 1.85 -18.32 17.88
C GLN A 384 1.13 -19.64 17.58
N HIS A 385 -0.16 -19.71 17.92
CA HIS A 385 -1.03 -20.83 17.61
C HIS A 385 -1.88 -20.48 16.40
N LYS A 386 -1.68 -21.21 15.29
CA LYS A 386 -2.50 -21.07 14.08
C LYS A 386 -3.70 -22.00 14.20
N GLU A 387 -4.89 -21.42 14.19
CA GLU A 387 -6.14 -22.17 14.17
C GLU A 387 -6.86 -21.93 12.84
N LYS A 388 -7.08 -23.01 12.08
CA LYS A 388 -7.93 -22.99 10.89
C LYS A 388 -9.34 -23.34 11.33
N VAL A 389 -10.24 -22.36 11.29
CA VAL A 389 -11.65 -22.52 11.58
C VAL A 389 -12.39 -22.73 10.26
N GLU A 390 -13.02 -23.90 10.11
CA GLU A 390 -13.90 -24.21 8.99
C GLU A 390 -15.30 -24.46 9.54
N LYS A 391 -16.26 -23.55 9.27
CA LYS A 391 -17.66 -23.69 9.70
C LYS A 391 -18.61 -23.60 8.52
N VAL A 392 -19.63 -24.45 8.49
CA VAL A 392 -20.74 -24.30 7.53
C VAL A 392 -21.67 -23.22 8.06
N ILE A 393 -21.74 -22.10 7.33
CA ILE A 393 -22.58 -20.95 7.72
C ILE A 393 -23.98 -21.02 7.14
N SER A 394 -24.15 -21.72 6.03
CA SER A 394 -25.44 -21.86 5.36
C SER A 394 -25.53 -23.16 4.60
N VAL A 395 -26.71 -23.79 4.66
CA VAL A 395 -27.09 -24.91 3.81
C VAL A 395 -28.44 -24.55 3.19
N ALA A 396 -28.48 -24.41 1.87
CA ALA A 396 -29.65 -23.99 1.14
C ALA A 396 -29.91 -24.89 -0.08
N THR A 397 -31.18 -25.15 -0.37
CA THR A 397 -31.58 -25.90 -1.57
C THR A 397 -31.47 -25.02 -2.82
N ILE A 398 -30.83 -25.53 -3.87
CA ILE A 398 -30.78 -24.87 -5.17
C ILE A 398 -32.18 -24.89 -5.79
N ARG A 399 -32.84 -23.74 -5.85
CA ARG A 399 -34.22 -23.61 -6.39
C ARG A 399 -34.23 -23.40 -7.90
N ASP A 400 -33.30 -22.58 -8.40
CA ASP A 400 -33.18 -22.22 -9.81
C ASP A 400 -31.71 -22.24 -10.24
N SER A 401 -31.47 -22.23 -11.55
CA SER A 401 -30.11 -22.05 -12.08
C SER A 401 -29.68 -20.59 -11.93
N PHE A 402 -28.60 -20.38 -11.18
CA PHE A 402 -27.93 -19.09 -11.04
C PHE A 402 -26.44 -19.22 -11.38
N SER A 403 -25.88 -18.16 -11.92
CA SER A 403 -24.50 -18.13 -12.40
C SER A 403 -23.70 -17.02 -11.71
N LYS A 404 -23.93 -15.77 -12.10
CA LYS A 404 -23.06 -14.64 -11.76
C LYS A 404 -23.36 -13.99 -10.41
N ARG A 405 -24.64 -13.88 -10.03
CA ARG A 405 -25.09 -13.14 -8.84
C ARG A 405 -25.95 -14.03 -7.96
N PHE A 406 -25.69 -14.04 -6.67
CA PHE A 406 -26.46 -14.73 -5.65
C PHE A 406 -26.18 -14.13 -4.27
N GLN A 407 -26.88 -14.61 -3.24
CA GLN A 407 -26.71 -14.16 -1.86
C GLN A 407 -26.37 -15.34 -0.95
N THR A 408 -25.65 -15.06 0.12
CA THR A 408 -25.31 -16.00 1.20
C THR A 408 -25.86 -15.45 2.52
N THR A 409 -26.68 -16.24 3.20
CA THR A 409 -27.28 -15.93 4.51
C THR A 409 -26.60 -16.76 5.62
N GLY A 410 -27.11 -16.67 6.85
CA GLY A 410 -26.70 -17.53 7.96
C GLY A 410 -25.59 -16.97 8.85
N LEU A 411 -25.22 -15.71 8.65
CA LEU A 411 -24.27 -14.94 9.46
C LEU A 411 -24.91 -14.49 10.78
N ASP A 412 -24.09 -14.34 11.82
CA ASP A 412 -24.56 -14.13 13.19
C ASP A 412 -24.90 -12.66 13.49
N SER A 413 -24.28 -11.72 12.77
CA SER A 413 -24.53 -10.29 12.93
C SER A 413 -24.36 -9.50 11.63
N PRO A 414 -24.97 -8.30 11.53
CA PRO A 414 -24.69 -7.36 10.45
C PRO A 414 -23.20 -7.00 10.33
N GLU A 415 -22.48 -6.90 11.46
CA GLU A 415 -21.03 -6.62 11.46
C GLU A 415 -20.20 -7.75 10.85
N GLU A 416 -20.54 -9.02 11.11
CA GLU A 416 -19.90 -10.18 10.50
C GLU A 416 -20.13 -10.15 8.97
N ALA A 417 -21.35 -9.83 8.52
CA ALA A 417 -21.66 -9.68 7.11
C ALA A 417 -20.88 -8.54 6.44
N ARG A 418 -20.71 -7.41 7.14
CA ARG A 418 -19.93 -6.27 6.66
C ARG A 418 -18.45 -6.59 6.52
N THR A 419 -17.89 -7.26 7.53
CA THR A 419 -16.49 -7.68 7.56
C THR A 419 -16.23 -8.72 6.48
N LEU A 420 -17.11 -9.71 6.33
CA LEU A 420 -17.01 -10.70 5.27
C LEU A 420 -17.11 -10.07 3.88
N ALA A 421 -18.09 -9.19 3.64
CA ALA A 421 -18.23 -8.50 2.36
C ALA A 421 -16.95 -7.72 1.99
N LEU A 422 -16.35 -7.01 2.95
CA LEU A 422 -15.08 -6.31 2.78
C LEU A 422 -13.95 -7.28 2.39
N LEU A 423 -13.79 -8.37 3.14
CA LEU A 423 -12.73 -9.35 2.91
C LEU A 423 -12.88 -10.04 1.55
N LEU A 424 -14.11 -10.32 1.10
CA LEU A 424 -14.38 -10.91 -0.21
C LEU A 424 -14.13 -9.92 -1.36
N ARG A 425 -14.51 -8.64 -1.21
CA ARG A 425 -14.19 -7.59 -2.21
C ARG A 425 -12.70 -7.36 -2.35
N ALA A 426 -11.99 -7.36 -1.23
CA ALA A 426 -10.56 -7.13 -1.23
C ALA A 426 -9.77 -8.29 -1.86
N GLY A 427 -10.39 -9.48 -1.92
CA GLY A 427 -9.85 -10.69 -2.51
C GLY A 427 -9.21 -11.63 -1.49
N ALA A 428 -8.99 -12.88 -1.92
CA ALA A 428 -8.28 -13.87 -1.13
C ALA A 428 -6.78 -13.57 -1.06
N LEU A 429 -6.15 -13.88 0.08
CA LEU A 429 -4.70 -13.95 0.16
C LEU A 429 -4.23 -15.26 -0.48
N ALA A 430 -3.12 -15.23 -1.20
CA ALA A 430 -2.48 -16.41 -1.77
C ALA A 430 -1.92 -17.35 -0.69
N ALA A 431 -1.56 -16.80 0.46
CA ALA A 431 -1.21 -17.57 1.64
C ALA A 431 -1.52 -16.78 2.92
N PRO A 432 -1.77 -17.46 4.06
CA PRO A 432 -1.91 -16.82 5.36
C PRO A 432 -0.73 -15.91 5.68
N VAL A 433 -1.01 -14.81 6.39
CA VAL A 433 0.00 -13.85 6.84
C VAL A 433 -0.03 -13.73 8.36
N GLU A 434 1.12 -13.50 8.96
CA GLU A 434 1.28 -13.37 10.40
C GLU A 434 1.97 -12.07 10.76
N ILE A 435 1.49 -11.38 11.79
CA ILE A 435 2.13 -10.15 12.26
C ILE A 435 3.31 -10.54 13.14
N VAL A 436 4.53 -10.30 12.65
CA VAL A 436 5.78 -10.56 13.37
C VAL A 436 6.29 -9.34 14.12
N GLU A 437 5.91 -8.14 13.68
CA GLU A 437 6.23 -6.89 14.36
C GLU A 437 5.06 -5.91 14.25
N GLU A 438 4.77 -5.21 15.34
CA GLU A 438 3.73 -4.18 15.42
C GLU A 438 4.32 -2.96 16.13
N ARG A 439 4.21 -1.79 15.50
CA ARG A 439 4.53 -0.49 16.11
C ARG A 439 3.39 0.46 15.87
N THR A 440 2.95 1.15 16.91
CA THR A 440 1.91 2.17 16.83
C THR A 440 2.52 3.51 17.24
N VAL A 441 2.25 4.55 16.46
CA VAL A 441 2.63 5.93 16.76
C VAL A 441 1.36 6.75 16.93
N GLY A 442 1.17 7.37 18.08
CA GLY A 442 0.01 8.22 18.32
C GLY A 442 0.06 9.52 17.50
N PRO A 443 -1.09 10.08 17.05
CA PRO A 443 -1.11 11.35 16.33
C PRO A 443 -0.46 12.51 17.09
N SER A 444 -0.56 12.53 18.42
CA SER A 444 0.07 13.57 19.26
C SER A 444 1.60 13.52 19.21
N LEU A 445 2.20 12.33 19.25
CA LEU A 445 3.65 12.16 19.08
C LEU A 445 4.10 12.56 17.68
N GLY A 446 3.28 12.25 16.66
CA GLY A 446 3.52 12.71 15.29
C GLY A 446 3.56 14.23 15.18
N GLN A 447 2.57 14.92 15.78
CA GLN A 447 2.53 16.38 15.80
C GLN A 447 3.72 16.98 16.56
N GLU A 448 4.08 16.41 17.72
CA GLU A 448 5.26 16.86 18.47
C GLU A 448 6.55 16.72 17.65
N ASN A 449 6.70 15.61 16.91
CA ASN A 449 7.83 15.41 15.99
C ASN A 449 7.86 16.47 14.88
N ILE A 450 6.70 16.82 14.30
CA ILE A 450 6.60 17.89 13.29
C ILE A 450 7.03 19.23 13.89
N ASP A 451 6.52 19.58 15.08
CA ASP A 451 6.79 20.87 15.72
C ASP A 451 8.29 21.01 16.06
N GLN A 452 8.88 19.98 16.66
CA GLN A 452 10.31 19.94 16.96
C GLN A 452 11.18 19.92 15.69
N GLY A 453 10.73 19.21 14.65
CA GLY A 453 11.37 19.18 13.34
C GLY A 453 11.40 20.54 12.66
N MET A 454 10.27 21.24 12.60
CA MET A 454 10.19 22.58 12.03
C MET A 454 10.95 23.60 12.84
N MET A 455 10.96 23.49 14.17
CA MET A 455 11.82 24.32 15.03
C MET A 455 13.30 24.11 14.69
N SER A 456 13.73 22.85 14.52
CA SER A 456 15.12 22.51 14.18
C SER A 456 15.53 23.02 12.80
N ILE A 457 14.67 22.85 11.78
CA ILE A 457 14.88 23.38 10.43
C ILE A 457 14.98 24.91 10.46
N THR A 458 14.04 25.58 11.14
CA THR A 458 14.01 27.05 11.21
C THR A 458 15.22 27.60 11.96
N ALA A 459 15.58 27.01 13.10
CA ALA A 459 16.75 27.42 13.87
C ALA A 459 18.05 27.21 13.07
N GLY A 460 18.23 26.04 12.46
CA GLY A 460 19.40 25.75 11.60
C GLY A 460 19.49 26.72 10.41
N PHE A 461 18.38 26.95 9.72
CA PHE A 461 18.31 27.90 8.61
C PHE A 461 18.68 29.33 9.04
N LEU A 462 18.10 29.83 10.14
CA LEU A 462 18.39 31.18 10.64
C LEU A 462 19.85 31.34 11.06
N LEU A 463 20.43 30.36 11.76
CA LEU A 463 21.84 30.38 12.15
C LEU A 463 22.76 30.48 10.93
N VAL A 464 22.48 29.70 9.89
CA VAL A 464 23.24 29.75 8.64
C VAL A 464 23.05 31.08 7.92
N VAL A 465 21.82 31.61 7.85
CA VAL A 465 21.52 32.91 7.25
C VAL A 465 22.30 34.03 7.94
N PHE A 466 22.30 34.07 9.27
CA PHE A 466 23.05 35.07 10.05
C PHE A 466 24.56 34.93 9.87
N PHE A 467 25.08 33.70 9.87
CA PHE A 467 26.50 33.46 9.59
C PHE A 467 26.90 33.98 8.21
N MET A 468 26.12 33.68 7.18
CA MET A 468 26.39 34.12 5.81
C MET A 468 26.35 35.63 5.66
N ILE A 469 25.36 36.31 6.27
CA ILE A 469 25.29 37.77 6.27
C ILE A 469 26.47 38.38 7.01
N GLY A 470 26.81 37.85 8.19
CA GLY A 470 27.89 38.36 9.02
C GLY A 470 29.26 38.21 8.36
N TYR A 471 29.54 37.05 7.76
CA TYR A 471 30.85 36.72 7.21
C TYR A 471 31.04 37.17 5.74
N TYR A 472 30.01 37.03 4.89
CA TYR A 472 30.07 37.30 3.44
C TYR A 472 29.27 38.54 2.99
N ARG A 473 28.59 39.24 3.91
CA ARG A 473 27.86 40.49 3.66
C ARG A 473 26.96 40.41 2.42
N ALA A 474 27.27 41.16 1.36
CA ALA A 474 26.46 41.23 0.15
C ALA A 474 26.41 39.90 -0.62
N PHE A 475 27.53 39.18 -0.70
CA PHE A 475 27.56 37.83 -1.28
C PHE A 475 26.85 36.81 -0.37
N GLY A 476 26.83 37.06 0.93
CA GLY A 476 26.02 36.33 1.90
C GLY A 476 24.53 36.42 1.62
N LEU A 477 24.01 37.61 1.30
CA LEU A 477 22.59 37.80 0.93
C LEU A 477 22.21 37.04 -0.35
N ILE A 478 23.09 37.03 -1.35
CA ILE A 478 22.86 36.27 -2.59
C ILE A 478 22.83 34.76 -2.30
N ALA A 479 23.78 34.28 -1.48
CA ALA A 479 23.81 32.87 -1.05
C ALA A 479 22.55 32.48 -0.26
N ASN A 480 22.06 33.37 0.61
CA ASN A 480 20.83 33.12 1.38
C ASN A 480 19.58 33.05 0.50
N PHE A 481 19.49 33.88 -0.55
CA PHE A 481 18.41 33.76 -1.52
C PHE A 481 18.47 32.42 -2.26
N ALA A 482 19.67 31.99 -2.68
CA ALA A 482 19.84 30.70 -3.33
C ALA A 482 19.50 29.53 -2.39
N LEU A 483 19.83 29.64 -1.10
CA LEU A 483 19.47 28.68 -0.07
C LEU A 483 17.95 28.60 0.14
N LEU A 484 17.27 29.74 0.26
CA LEU A 484 15.81 29.78 0.36
C LEU A 484 15.17 29.13 -0.87
N PHE A 485 15.66 29.49 -2.05
CA PHE A 485 15.17 28.93 -3.30
C PHE A 485 15.42 27.41 -3.38
N ASN A 486 16.54 26.92 -2.86
CA ASN A 486 16.83 25.50 -2.78
C ASN A 486 15.77 24.74 -1.96
N VAL A 487 15.44 25.24 -0.77
CA VAL A 487 14.42 24.62 0.10
C VAL A 487 13.04 24.64 -0.57
N VAL A 488 12.68 25.74 -1.24
CA VAL A 488 11.41 25.83 -1.99
C VAL A 488 11.36 24.78 -3.11
N LEU A 489 12.43 24.62 -3.89
CA LEU A 489 12.48 23.60 -4.94
C LEU A 489 12.46 22.18 -4.39
N LEU A 490 13.13 21.93 -3.27
CA LEU A 490 13.08 20.64 -2.59
C LEU A 490 11.64 20.28 -2.23
N ILE A 491 10.93 21.19 -1.55
CA ILE A 491 9.53 20.98 -1.15
C ILE A 491 8.62 20.83 -2.39
N ALA A 492 8.84 21.64 -3.42
CA ALA A 492 8.07 21.57 -4.65
C ALA A 492 8.21 20.22 -5.35
N ILE A 493 9.44 19.71 -5.48
CA ILE A 493 9.69 18.42 -6.13
C ILE A 493 9.14 17.26 -5.28
N MET A 494 9.28 17.32 -3.95
CA MET A 494 8.66 16.35 -3.04
C MET A 494 7.14 16.31 -3.21
N SER A 495 6.53 17.48 -3.37
CA SER A 495 5.08 17.64 -3.59
C SER A 495 4.67 17.10 -4.96
N VAL A 496 5.38 17.44 -6.04
CA VAL A 496 5.08 16.94 -7.40
C VAL A 496 5.23 15.42 -7.49
N LEU A 497 6.24 14.85 -6.85
CA LEU A 497 6.46 13.40 -6.81
C LEU A 497 5.53 12.68 -5.82
N GLN A 498 4.71 13.42 -5.05
CA GLN A 498 3.86 12.89 -3.99
C GLN A 498 4.66 11.99 -3.04
N ALA A 499 5.89 12.41 -2.74
CA ALA A 499 6.82 11.69 -1.91
C ALA A 499 6.45 11.82 -0.42
N THR A 500 6.69 10.76 0.36
CA THR A 500 6.41 10.74 1.79
C THR A 500 7.57 11.36 2.58
N LEU A 501 7.29 12.43 3.31
CA LEU A 501 8.20 13.04 4.28
C LEU A 501 8.16 12.27 5.60
N THR A 502 9.32 11.84 6.09
CA THR A 502 9.48 11.14 7.37
C THR A 502 10.30 11.98 8.35
N LEU A 503 10.39 11.57 9.62
CA LEU A 503 11.25 12.26 10.59
C LEU A 503 12.73 12.26 10.17
N PRO A 504 13.33 11.13 9.73
CA PRO A 504 14.63 11.15 9.07
C PRO A 504 14.66 12.04 7.83
N GLY A 505 13.59 12.07 7.02
CA GLY A 505 13.44 13.00 5.90
C GLY A 505 13.63 14.46 6.30
N MET A 506 13.04 14.90 7.42
CA MET A 506 13.25 16.26 7.95
C MET A 506 14.71 16.52 8.33
N ALA A 507 15.39 15.54 8.94
CA ALA A 507 16.83 15.64 9.19
C ALA A 507 17.63 15.74 7.87
N GLY A 508 17.17 15.06 6.81
CA GLY A 508 17.68 15.21 5.45
C GLY A 508 17.57 16.64 4.92
N ILE A 509 16.45 17.32 5.16
CA ILE A 509 16.27 18.73 4.79
C ILE A 509 17.30 19.60 5.52
N VAL A 510 17.45 19.44 6.85
CA VAL A 510 18.45 20.18 7.64
C VAL A 510 19.86 19.95 7.10
N LEU A 511 20.18 18.70 6.80
CA LEU A 511 21.48 18.33 6.27
C LEU A 511 21.72 18.94 4.87
N THR A 512 20.71 18.92 3.99
CA THR A 512 20.76 19.59 2.68
C THR A 512 20.97 21.10 2.82
N VAL A 513 20.30 21.76 3.78
CA VAL A 513 20.49 23.20 4.02
C VAL A 513 21.96 23.50 4.35
N GLY A 514 22.60 22.67 5.18
CA GLY A 514 24.04 22.79 5.47
C GLY A 514 24.93 22.61 4.23
N MET A 515 24.71 21.54 3.46
CA MET A 515 25.49 21.26 2.24
C MET A 515 25.28 22.30 1.13
N ALA A 516 24.05 22.80 0.96
CA ALA A 516 23.72 23.78 -0.06
C ALA A 516 24.47 25.11 0.16
N VAL A 517 24.80 25.43 1.41
CA VAL A 517 25.61 26.61 1.75
C VAL A 517 27.08 26.40 1.44
N ASP A 518 27.60 25.18 1.60
CA ASP A 518 29.00 24.85 1.31
C ASP A 518 29.39 25.19 -0.14
N ALA A 519 28.52 24.85 -1.11
CA ALA A 519 28.73 25.23 -2.51
C ALA A 519 28.85 26.75 -2.71
N ASN A 520 28.02 27.52 -2.00
CA ASN A 520 28.06 28.99 -2.05
C ASN A 520 29.31 29.56 -1.35
N VAL A 521 29.74 28.96 -0.24
CA VAL A 521 30.99 29.28 0.46
C VAL A 521 32.19 29.07 -0.45
N LEU A 522 32.24 27.92 -1.14
CA LEU A 522 33.34 27.56 -2.04
C LEU A 522 33.46 28.54 -3.22
N ILE A 523 32.33 28.96 -3.80
CA ILE A 523 32.29 30.01 -4.82
C ILE A 523 32.80 31.34 -4.24
N ASN A 524 32.30 31.76 -3.08
CA ASN A 524 32.66 33.04 -2.48
C ASN A 524 34.16 33.12 -2.11
N GLU A 525 34.72 32.06 -1.53
CA GLU A 525 36.14 31.99 -1.22
C GLU A 525 36.99 31.96 -2.48
N ARG A 526 36.58 31.23 -3.53
CA ARG A 526 37.31 31.26 -4.80
C ARG A 526 37.31 32.66 -5.41
N ILE A 527 36.19 33.39 -5.35
CA ILE A 527 36.12 34.79 -5.82
C ILE A 527 37.04 35.69 -4.99
N ARG A 528 37.06 35.54 -3.65
CA ARG A 528 37.97 36.29 -2.75
C ARG A 528 39.43 35.99 -3.05
N GLU A 529 39.79 34.74 -3.31
CA GLU A 529 41.15 34.33 -3.66
C GLU A 529 41.60 35.00 -4.97
N GLU A 530 40.77 34.96 -6.01
CA GLU A 530 41.08 35.58 -7.30
C GLU A 530 41.17 37.12 -7.21
N LEU A 531 40.36 37.76 -6.35
CA LEU A 531 40.48 39.19 -6.04
C LEU A 531 41.79 39.52 -5.32
N ARG A 532 42.22 38.68 -4.36
CA ARG A 532 43.53 38.85 -3.68
C ARG A 532 44.70 38.67 -4.65
N ASN A 533 44.53 37.84 -5.67
CA ASN A 533 45.49 37.66 -6.77
C ASN A 533 45.49 38.83 -7.77
N GLY A 534 44.68 39.87 -7.55
CA GLY A 534 44.68 41.11 -8.34
C GLY A 534 43.81 41.08 -9.60
N LEU A 535 42.97 40.06 -9.79
CA LEU A 535 42.01 40.04 -10.89
C LEU A 535 40.88 41.06 -10.65
N SER A 536 40.41 41.68 -11.75
CA SER A 536 39.24 42.58 -11.70
C SER A 536 37.99 41.85 -11.18
N LEU A 537 37.06 42.55 -10.53
CA LEU A 537 35.84 41.97 -9.95
C LEU A 537 35.08 41.04 -10.91
N GLN A 538 34.85 41.47 -12.15
CA GLN A 538 34.15 40.65 -13.15
C GLN A 538 34.94 39.41 -13.56
N ALA A 539 36.26 39.53 -13.68
CA ALA A 539 37.13 38.41 -14.01
C ALA A 539 37.20 37.42 -12.83
N SER A 540 37.29 37.90 -11.59
CA SER A 540 37.29 37.09 -10.38
C SER A 540 35.98 36.33 -10.19
N ILE A 541 34.83 36.97 -10.48
CA ILE A 541 33.53 36.30 -10.48
C ILE A 541 33.52 35.18 -11.52
N PHE A 542 33.87 35.47 -12.78
CA PHE A 542 33.86 34.47 -13.85
C PHE A 542 34.75 33.27 -13.54
N THR A 543 36.02 33.53 -13.20
CA THR A 543 37.02 32.51 -12.86
C THR A 543 36.64 31.75 -11.58
N GLY A 544 36.05 32.44 -10.61
CA GLY A 544 35.56 31.85 -9.36
C GLY A 544 34.51 30.79 -9.59
N TYR A 545 33.47 31.09 -10.37
CA TYR A 545 32.44 30.11 -10.74
C TYR A 545 32.99 28.97 -11.60
N GLU A 546 33.89 29.26 -12.55
CA GLU A 546 34.46 28.24 -13.43
C GLU A 546 35.30 27.21 -12.65
N LYS A 547 36.17 27.69 -11.74
CA LYS A 547 37.03 26.81 -10.93
C LYS A 547 36.25 26.08 -9.83
N ALA A 548 35.31 26.76 -9.17
CA ALA A 548 34.54 26.14 -8.09
C ALA A 548 33.58 25.06 -8.60
N PHE A 549 33.10 25.15 -9.86
CA PHE A 549 32.13 24.21 -10.42
C PHE A 549 32.60 22.76 -10.36
N ALA A 550 33.86 22.48 -10.74
CA ALA A 550 34.39 21.12 -10.74
C ALA A 550 34.39 20.50 -9.33
N THR A 551 34.82 21.27 -8.32
CA THR A 551 34.84 20.84 -6.92
C THR A 551 33.44 20.63 -6.35
N ILE A 552 32.50 21.54 -6.67
CA ILE A 552 31.11 21.44 -6.24
C ILE A 552 30.45 20.20 -6.86
N LEU A 553 30.70 19.94 -8.13
CA LEU A 553 30.15 18.78 -8.81
C LEU A 553 30.71 17.48 -8.22
N ASP A 554 32.02 17.40 -7.99
CA ASP A 554 32.68 16.21 -7.44
C ASP A 554 32.16 15.82 -6.04
N SER A 555 32.08 16.81 -5.13
CA SER A 555 31.56 16.60 -3.77
C SER A 555 30.09 16.15 -3.78
N ASN A 556 29.25 16.81 -4.59
CA ASN A 556 27.83 16.47 -4.70
C ASN A 556 27.57 15.14 -5.39
N VAL A 557 28.36 14.76 -6.40
CA VAL A 557 28.23 13.45 -7.07
C VAL A 557 28.51 12.32 -6.08
N THR A 558 29.52 12.47 -5.22
CA THR A 558 29.83 11.49 -4.18
C THR A 558 28.64 11.30 -3.22
N HIS A 559 28.05 12.40 -2.75
CA HIS A 559 26.87 12.34 -1.88
C HIS A 559 25.63 11.80 -2.59
N PHE A 560 25.46 12.12 -3.87
CA PHE A 560 24.36 11.60 -4.69
C PHE A 560 24.46 10.08 -4.87
N ILE A 561 25.67 9.53 -5.06
CA ILE A 561 25.89 8.07 -5.12
C ILE A 561 25.48 7.41 -3.80
N VAL A 562 25.88 7.97 -2.65
CA VAL A 562 25.47 7.46 -1.34
C VAL A 562 23.95 7.50 -1.19
N ALA A 563 23.31 8.60 -1.61
CA ALA A 563 21.86 8.74 -1.56
C ALA A 563 21.15 7.70 -2.45
N VAL A 564 21.67 7.42 -3.66
CA VAL A 564 21.14 6.37 -4.55
C VAL A 564 21.26 4.99 -3.91
N LEU A 565 22.39 4.67 -3.27
CA LEU A 565 22.57 3.40 -2.56
C LEU A 565 21.59 3.26 -1.38
N LEU A 566 21.43 4.31 -0.59
CA LEU A 566 20.45 4.35 0.50
C LEU A 566 19.01 4.21 -0.01
N PHE A 567 18.69 4.81 -1.17
CA PHE A 567 17.37 4.67 -1.78
C PHE A 567 17.12 3.25 -2.33
N GLY A 568 18.14 2.63 -2.94
CA GLY A 568 18.04 1.28 -3.49
C GLY A 568 17.92 0.18 -2.43
N PHE A 569 18.74 0.26 -1.38
CA PHE A 569 18.86 -0.78 -0.35
C PHE A 569 18.15 -0.46 0.97
N GLY A 570 17.83 0.80 1.23
CA GLY A 570 17.12 1.20 2.44
C GLY A 570 15.67 0.73 2.47
N THR A 571 15.06 0.76 3.65
CA THR A 571 13.64 0.45 3.85
C THR A 571 12.95 1.57 4.64
N GLY A 572 11.65 1.74 4.41
CA GLY A 572 10.80 2.68 5.16
C GLY A 572 11.40 4.09 5.28
N PRO A 573 11.67 4.59 6.51
CA PRO A 573 12.16 5.96 6.73
C PRO A 573 13.50 6.30 6.06
N VAL A 574 14.41 5.33 5.91
CA VAL A 574 15.74 5.55 5.30
C VAL A 574 15.61 5.90 3.82
N LYS A 575 14.66 5.28 3.11
CA LYS A 575 14.35 5.65 1.72
C LYS A 575 13.83 7.08 1.60
N GLY A 576 13.00 7.51 2.54
CA GLY A 576 12.52 8.89 2.61
C GLY A 576 13.66 9.89 2.80
N PHE A 577 14.57 9.62 3.74
CA PHE A 577 15.79 10.43 3.92
C PHE A 577 16.65 10.48 2.65
N ALA A 578 16.88 9.34 2.02
CA ALA A 578 17.68 9.24 0.80
C ALA A 578 17.07 10.05 -0.35
N LEU A 579 15.75 9.99 -0.53
CA LEU A 579 15.05 10.75 -1.56
C LEU A 579 15.17 12.27 -1.35
N VAL A 580 14.98 12.73 -0.12
CA VAL A 580 15.18 14.15 0.25
C VAL A 580 16.61 14.58 -0.06
N LEU A 581 17.60 13.75 0.29
CA LEU A 581 19.00 14.02 0.02
C LEU A 581 19.30 14.10 -1.49
N MET A 582 18.78 13.17 -2.29
CA MET A 582 18.95 13.18 -3.76
C MET A 582 18.38 14.45 -4.38
N ILE A 583 17.14 14.80 -4.02
CA ILE A 583 16.46 16.00 -4.52
C ILE A 583 17.19 17.27 -4.05
N GLY A 584 17.57 17.31 -2.77
CA GLY A 584 18.29 18.40 -2.15
C GLY A 584 19.62 18.69 -2.84
N ILE A 585 20.43 17.64 -3.08
CA ILE A 585 21.70 17.76 -3.80
C ILE A 585 21.47 18.27 -5.23
N ALA A 586 20.54 17.65 -5.98
CA ALA A 586 20.27 18.03 -7.37
C ALA A 586 19.80 19.48 -7.49
N THR A 587 18.90 19.91 -6.62
CA THR A 587 18.41 21.29 -6.57
C THR A 587 19.51 22.25 -6.11
N SER A 588 20.39 21.83 -5.19
CA SER A 588 21.45 22.70 -4.64
C SER A 588 22.48 23.09 -5.69
N VAL A 589 22.89 22.15 -6.55
CA VAL A 589 23.80 22.42 -7.66
C VAL A 589 23.19 23.44 -8.62
N PHE A 590 21.90 23.29 -8.93
CA PHE A 590 21.19 24.24 -9.77
C PHE A 590 21.13 25.63 -9.15
N THR A 591 20.72 25.75 -7.89
CA THR A 591 20.58 27.05 -7.21
C THR A 591 21.93 27.72 -6.94
N ALA A 592 22.94 26.95 -6.52
CA ALA A 592 24.27 27.45 -6.16
C ALA A 592 25.13 27.84 -7.36
N VAL A 593 24.91 27.25 -8.54
CA VAL A 593 25.70 27.58 -9.75
C VAL A 593 24.92 28.50 -10.68
N THR A 594 23.65 28.19 -10.95
CA THR A 594 22.85 28.93 -11.94
C THR A 594 22.10 30.08 -11.30
N GLY A 595 21.48 29.86 -10.12
CA GLY A 595 20.70 30.87 -9.41
C GLY A 595 21.54 32.02 -8.86
N THR A 596 22.61 31.70 -8.12
CA THR A 596 23.55 32.72 -7.60
C THR A 596 24.23 33.50 -8.73
N ARG A 597 24.64 32.85 -9.83
CA ARG A 597 25.28 33.51 -10.97
C ARG A 597 24.34 34.48 -11.67
N MET A 598 23.04 34.14 -11.79
CA MET A 598 22.01 35.08 -12.26
C MET A 598 21.97 36.33 -11.37
N LEU A 599 21.90 36.14 -10.04
CA LEU A 599 21.78 37.26 -9.09
C LEU A 599 23.05 38.11 -9.05
N VAL A 600 24.23 37.48 -8.99
CA VAL A 600 25.52 38.19 -9.03
C VAL A 600 25.62 39.00 -10.32
N ASN A 601 25.21 38.45 -11.46
CA ASN A 601 25.24 39.21 -12.71
C ASN A 601 24.20 40.33 -12.76
N TRP A 602 23.03 40.15 -12.14
CA TRP A 602 22.04 41.23 -12.05
C TRP A 602 22.57 42.39 -11.21
N PHE A 603 23.14 42.12 -10.02
CA PHE A 603 23.63 43.17 -9.12
C PHE A 603 24.95 43.80 -9.57
N TYR A 604 25.87 43.01 -10.14
CA TYR A 604 27.23 43.46 -10.44
C TYR A 604 27.55 43.51 -11.94
N GLY A 605 26.74 42.96 -12.84
CA GLY A 605 27.06 42.83 -14.27
C GLY A 605 27.28 44.13 -15.04
N GLY A 606 26.85 45.26 -14.48
CA GLY A 606 27.03 46.60 -15.07
C GLY A 606 28.03 47.50 -14.35
N ASP A 607 28.55 47.11 -13.18
CA ASP A 607 29.35 48.01 -12.35
C ASP A 607 30.82 48.03 -12.79
N ARG A 608 31.27 49.21 -13.24
CA ARG A 608 32.65 49.50 -13.70
C ARG A 608 33.50 50.18 -12.62
N ARG A 609 32.98 50.34 -11.41
CA ARG A 609 33.70 51.06 -10.34
C ARG A 609 34.66 50.11 -9.63
N ASP A 610 35.94 50.49 -9.58
CA ASP A 610 37.02 49.90 -8.75
C ASP A 610 36.79 50.09 -7.23
N GLY A 611 35.53 50.13 -6.78
CA GLY A 611 35.15 50.33 -5.39
C GLY A 611 35.13 49.00 -4.66
N ARG A 612 35.84 48.94 -3.52
CA ARG A 612 35.83 47.82 -2.56
C ARG A 612 34.42 47.26 -2.36
N VAL A 613 34.11 46.15 -3.04
CA VAL A 613 32.91 45.39 -2.74
C VAL A 613 33.13 44.75 -1.38
N SER A 614 32.16 44.91 -0.48
CA SER A 614 32.18 44.26 0.82
C SER A 614 31.88 42.77 0.62
N ILE A 615 32.90 42.01 0.21
CA ILE A 615 32.86 40.55 0.12
C ILE A 615 33.28 39.97 1.45
#